data_AF-A0A7Y5BNU5-F1
#
_entry.id   AF-A0A7Y5BNU5-F1
#
_cell.length_a   1.000
_cell.length_b   1.000
_cell.length_c   1.000
_cell.angle_alpha   90.00
_cell.angle_beta   90.00
_cell.angle_gamma   90.00
#
_symmetry.space_group_name_H-M   'P 1'
#
loop_
_entity.id
_entity.type
_entity.pdbx_description
1 polymer ?
#
loop_
_entity_poly.entity_id
_entity_poly.type
_entity_poly.pdbx_seq_one_letter_code
_entity_poly.pdbx_strand_id
1 'polypeptide(L)'
;MADKLKTFLALIFFALGVTLPLIGVVAAIASMFGWIETDAWVGIALAVATLFVFFLIGVALLASVKDLSWLTVSLPFLFSALYSWIPDLIPFSIDDAAAMTAGAIFSAFLAIRKNPNAPRWVALPLIGAAIYTFFGGALPGPIDEMLVDILAVVVAVYGANQGNKEIKGNE
;
A
#
# COMPACT_ATOMS: atom_id res chain seq x y z
N MET A 1 -19.58 -13.13 -8.54
CA MET A 1 -18.13 -13.27 -8.83
C MET A 1 -17.47 -14.03 -7.69
N ALA A 2 -16.64 -15.04 -7.99
CA ALA A 2 -15.92 -15.80 -6.96
C ALA A 2 -14.89 -14.90 -6.24
N ASP A 3 -14.71 -15.10 -4.93
CA ASP A 3 -13.79 -14.31 -4.10
C ASP A 3 -12.33 -14.39 -4.58
N LYS A 4 -11.93 -15.54 -5.12
CA LYS A 4 -10.62 -15.73 -5.77
C LYS A 4 -10.43 -14.77 -6.94
N LEU A 5 -11.45 -14.58 -7.78
CA LEU A 5 -11.39 -13.68 -8.93
C LEU A 5 -11.32 -12.23 -8.49
N LYS A 6 -12.08 -11.83 -7.46
CA LYS A 6 -12.00 -10.47 -6.89
C LYS A 6 -10.61 -10.16 -6.33
N THR A 7 -10.03 -11.12 -5.60
CA THR A 7 -8.68 -10.99 -5.03
C THR A 7 -7.63 -10.90 -6.13
N PHE A 8 -7.75 -11.73 -7.17
CA PHE A 8 -6.86 -11.69 -8.33
C PHE A 8 -6.97 -10.36 -9.10
N LEU A 9 -8.20 -9.88 -9.33
CA LEU A 9 -8.41 -8.57 -9.95
C LEU A 9 -7.84 -7.46 -9.07
N ALA A 10 -8.04 -7.50 -7.75
CA ALA A 10 -7.46 -6.52 -6.85
C ALA A 10 -5.92 -6.48 -6.95
N LEU A 11 -5.26 -7.64 -7.02
CA LEU A 11 -3.82 -7.73 -7.27
C LEU A 11 -3.41 -7.07 -8.59
N ILE A 12 -4.16 -7.31 -9.67
CA ILE A 12 -3.92 -6.64 -10.96
C ILE A 12 -4.07 -5.13 -10.82
N PHE A 13 -5.15 -4.66 -10.17
CA PHE A 13 -5.39 -3.23 -9.97
C PHE A 13 -4.30 -2.58 -9.12
N PHE A 14 -3.85 -3.23 -8.04
CA PHE A 14 -2.71 -2.73 -7.28
C PHE A 14 -1.41 -2.70 -8.09
N ALA A 15 -1.12 -3.76 -8.86
CA ALA A 15 0.06 -3.79 -9.72
C ALA A 15 0.03 -2.71 -10.80
N LEU A 16 -1.13 -2.45 -11.41
CA LEU A 16 -1.32 -1.36 -12.35
C LEU A 16 -1.22 0.00 -11.67
N GLY A 17 -1.74 0.12 -10.44
CA GLY A 17 -1.65 1.32 -9.62
C GLY A 17 -0.22 1.69 -9.23
N VAL A 18 0.73 0.75 -9.26
CA VAL A 18 2.16 1.01 -9.06
C VAL A 18 2.91 1.19 -10.38
N THR A 19 2.60 0.38 -11.40
CA THR A 19 3.37 0.36 -12.66
C THR A 19 2.94 1.43 -13.68
N LEU A 20 1.64 1.72 -13.82
CA LEU A 20 1.18 2.72 -14.79
C LEU A 20 1.58 4.16 -14.44
N PRO A 21 1.62 4.59 -13.16
CA PRO A 21 2.13 5.91 -12.81
C PRO A 21 3.51 6.20 -13.38
N LEU A 22 4.38 5.17 -13.49
CA LEU A 22 5.72 5.28 -14.09
C LEU A 22 5.70 5.86 -15.52
N ILE A 23 4.59 5.71 -16.26
CA ILE A 23 4.44 6.33 -17.57
C ILE A 23 4.29 7.85 -17.43
N GLY A 24 3.49 8.31 -16.47
CA GLY A 24 3.33 9.74 -16.17
C GLY A 24 4.63 10.36 -15.64
N VAL A 25 5.37 9.61 -14.82
CA VAL A 25 6.74 9.94 -14.39
C VAL A 25 7.67 10.18 -15.57
N VAL A 26 7.76 9.20 -16.47
CA VAL A 26 8.65 9.29 -17.64
C VAL A 26 8.25 10.46 -18.53
N ALA A 27 6.95 10.70 -18.71
CA ALA A 27 6.45 11.86 -19.44
C ALA A 27 6.88 13.18 -18.77
N ALA A 28 6.75 13.29 -17.44
CA ALA A 28 7.15 14.49 -16.71
C ALA A 28 8.65 14.77 -16.82
N ILE A 29 9.49 13.74 -16.69
CA ILE A 29 10.94 13.85 -16.87
C ILE A 29 11.27 14.26 -18.31
N ALA A 30 10.67 13.61 -19.31
CA ALA A 30 10.91 13.92 -20.72
C ALA A 30 10.51 15.38 -21.05
N SER A 31 9.43 15.88 -20.45
CA SER A 31 9.04 17.28 -20.53
C SER A 31 10.06 18.24 -19.92
N MET A 32 10.62 17.92 -18.74
CA MET A 32 11.66 18.74 -18.10
C MET A 32 12.94 18.86 -18.93
N PHE A 33 13.28 17.81 -19.70
CA PHE A 33 14.41 17.82 -20.63
C PHE A 33 14.06 18.36 -22.03
N GLY A 34 12.82 18.81 -22.25
CA GLY A 34 12.37 19.37 -23.52
C GLY A 34 12.20 18.34 -24.65
N TRP A 35 12.08 17.05 -24.33
CA TRP A 35 11.85 15.99 -25.31
C TRP A 35 10.38 15.89 -25.75
N ILE A 36 9.47 16.44 -24.96
CA ILE A 36 8.02 16.47 -25.22
C ILE A 36 7.50 17.86 -24.89
N GLU A 37 6.58 18.39 -25.70
CA GLU A 37 6.00 19.74 -25.54
C GLU A 37 4.92 19.84 -24.44
N THR A 38 4.69 18.76 -23.69
CA THR A 38 3.69 18.73 -22.61
C THR A 38 4.28 19.31 -21.33
N ASP A 39 3.48 20.00 -20.50
CA ASP A 39 3.92 20.44 -19.17
C ASP A 39 4.18 19.23 -18.25
N ALA A 40 5.29 19.26 -17.49
CA ALA A 40 5.64 18.24 -16.50
C ALA A 40 4.52 18.01 -15.48
N TRP A 41 3.76 19.06 -15.14
CA TRP A 41 2.61 18.98 -14.24
C TRP A 41 1.52 18.03 -14.76
N VAL A 42 1.34 17.90 -16.08
CA VAL A 42 0.38 16.95 -16.65
C VAL A 42 0.84 15.52 -16.43
N GLY A 43 2.13 15.24 -16.58
CA GLY A 43 2.71 13.91 -16.30
C GLY A 43 2.56 13.50 -14.84
N ILE A 44 2.85 14.43 -13.92
CA ILE A 44 2.66 14.23 -12.47
C ILE A 44 1.18 13.99 -12.15
N ALA A 45 0.27 14.83 -12.68
CA ALA A 45 -1.16 14.67 -12.45
C ALA A 45 -1.68 13.31 -12.96
N LEU A 46 -1.22 12.86 -14.13
CA LEU A 46 -1.56 11.53 -14.66
C LEU A 46 -1.04 10.42 -13.76
N ALA A 47 0.19 10.53 -13.25
CA ALA A 47 0.77 9.54 -12.36
C ALA A 47 -0.06 9.40 -11.07
N VAL A 48 -0.35 10.51 -10.39
CA VAL A 48 -1.15 10.56 -9.16
C VAL A 48 -2.57 10.04 -9.40
N ALA A 49 -3.24 10.49 -10.46
CA ALA A 49 -4.60 10.06 -10.77
C ALA A 49 -4.67 8.56 -11.06
N THR A 50 -3.71 8.04 -11.82
CA THR A 50 -3.65 6.61 -12.14
C THR A 50 -3.40 5.78 -10.90
N LEU A 51 -2.44 6.18 -10.06
CA LEU A 51 -2.18 5.50 -8.79
C LEU A 51 -3.44 5.43 -7.95
N PHE A 52 -4.07 6.58 -7.71
CA PHE A 52 -5.21 6.69 -6.82
C PHE A 52 -6.42 5.88 -7.32
N VAL A 53 -6.77 5.99 -8.60
CA VAL A 53 -7.91 5.28 -9.19
C VAL A 53 -7.73 3.77 -9.11
N PHE A 54 -6.57 3.27 -9.55
CA PHE A 54 -6.32 1.83 -9.57
C PHE A 54 -6.19 1.27 -8.15
N PHE A 55 -5.53 1.98 -7.25
CA PHE A 55 -5.44 1.60 -5.84
C PHE A 55 -6.82 1.51 -5.18
N LEU A 56 -7.68 2.52 -5.36
CA LEU A 56 -9.03 2.50 -4.80
C LEU A 56 -9.91 1.40 -5.38
N ILE A 57 -9.80 1.10 -6.68
CA ILE A 57 -10.51 -0.04 -7.27
C ILE A 57 -10.03 -1.36 -6.64
N GLY A 58 -8.71 -1.52 -6.44
CA GLY A 58 -8.14 -2.68 -5.75
C GLY A 58 -8.71 -2.85 -4.35
N VAL A 59 -8.73 -1.77 -3.56
CA VAL A 59 -9.32 -1.76 -2.21
C VAL A 59 -10.81 -2.08 -2.25
N ALA A 60 -11.58 -1.47 -3.16
CA ALA A 60 -13.02 -1.69 -3.28
C ALA A 60 -13.34 -3.17 -3.62
N LEU A 61 -12.53 -3.80 -4.48
CA LEU A 61 -12.66 -5.23 -4.78
C LEU A 61 -12.43 -6.08 -3.52
N LEU A 62 -11.36 -5.81 -2.76
CA LEU A 62 -11.07 -6.52 -1.51
C LEU A 62 -12.14 -6.29 -0.44
N ALA A 63 -12.67 -5.08 -0.33
CA ALA A 63 -13.78 -4.75 0.56
C ALA A 63 -15.07 -5.52 0.24
N SER A 64 -15.17 -6.10 -0.96
CA SER A 64 -16.31 -6.93 -1.37
C SER A 64 -16.07 -8.45 -1.27
N VAL A 65 -14.84 -8.89 -0.94
CA VAL A 65 -14.49 -10.30 -0.69
C VAL A 65 -15.09 -10.75 0.63
N LYS A 66 -15.69 -11.94 0.70
CA LYS A 66 -16.29 -12.47 1.95
C LYS A 66 -15.23 -13.17 2.79
N ASP A 67 -14.48 -14.10 2.18
CA ASP A 67 -13.41 -14.83 2.84
C ASP A 67 -12.05 -14.21 2.58
N LEU A 68 -11.63 -13.31 3.49
CA LEU A 68 -10.34 -12.66 3.43
C LEU A 68 -9.25 -13.56 4.03
N SER A 69 -8.12 -13.73 3.35
CA SER A 69 -6.89 -14.27 3.95
C SER A 69 -6.08 -13.14 4.60
N TRP A 70 -5.19 -13.45 5.57
CA TRP A 70 -4.32 -12.43 6.16
C TRP A 70 -3.38 -11.79 5.14
N LEU A 71 -2.92 -12.56 4.15
CA LEU A 71 -2.14 -12.02 3.05
C LEU A 71 -2.94 -11.00 2.24
N THR A 72 -4.21 -11.33 1.94
CA THR A 72 -5.13 -10.44 1.22
C THR A 72 -5.38 -9.13 1.99
N VAL A 73 -5.50 -9.21 3.31
CA VAL A 73 -5.66 -8.04 4.20
C VAL A 73 -4.43 -7.12 4.14
N SER A 74 -3.23 -7.67 4.00
CA SER A 74 -1.99 -6.90 3.93
C SER A 74 -1.69 -6.30 2.55
N LEU A 75 -2.45 -6.64 1.50
CA LEU A 75 -2.17 -6.17 0.13
C LEU A 75 -2.17 -4.64 -0.01
N PRO A 76 -3.14 -3.87 0.53
CA PRO A 76 -3.10 -2.42 0.43
C PRO A 76 -1.78 -1.85 0.97
N PHE A 77 -1.36 -2.26 2.17
CA PHE A 77 -0.10 -1.83 2.76
C PHE A 77 1.12 -2.28 1.93
N LEU A 78 1.18 -3.53 1.47
CA LEU A 78 2.30 -4.03 0.67
C LEU A 78 2.49 -3.24 -0.62
N PHE A 79 1.41 -2.89 -1.31
CA PHE A 79 1.50 -2.12 -2.55
C PHE A 79 1.75 -0.63 -2.30
N SER A 80 1.33 -0.09 -1.15
CA SER A 80 1.76 1.23 -0.70
C SER A 80 3.26 1.27 -0.39
N ALA A 81 3.81 0.24 0.27
CA ALA A 81 5.25 0.12 0.51
C ALA A 81 6.03 -0.03 -0.81
N LEU A 82 5.51 -0.84 -1.75
CA LEU A 82 6.13 -0.93 -3.08
C LEU A 82 6.16 0.41 -3.82
N TYR A 83 5.16 1.27 -3.60
CA TYR A 83 5.15 2.61 -4.15
C TYR A 83 6.27 3.47 -3.54
N SER A 84 6.41 3.50 -2.21
CA SER A 84 7.44 4.30 -1.54
C SER A 84 8.88 3.82 -1.77
N TRP A 85 9.06 2.62 -2.32
CA TRP A 85 10.38 2.13 -2.70
C TRP A 85 10.79 2.58 -4.10
N ILE A 86 9.86 3.14 -4.89
CA ILE A 86 10.16 3.72 -6.19
C ILE A 86 10.83 5.08 -5.96
N PRO A 87 11.83 5.47 -6.76
CA PRO A 87 12.47 6.77 -6.61
C PRO A 87 11.46 7.92 -6.62
N ASP A 88 11.54 8.73 -5.57
CA ASP A 88 10.70 9.90 -5.34
C ASP A 88 10.72 10.86 -6.54
N LEU A 89 9.54 11.31 -6.94
CA LEU A 89 9.36 12.35 -7.96
C LEU A 89 8.72 13.60 -7.42
N ILE A 90 7.99 13.47 -6.32
CA ILE A 90 7.41 14.58 -5.61
C ILE A 90 8.41 14.93 -4.49
N PRO A 91 8.88 16.19 -4.45
CA PRO A 91 9.76 16.63 -3.37
C PRO A 91 9.08 16.45 -2.01
N PHE A 92 9.89 16.14 -0.99
CA PHE A 92 9.50 16.02 0.43
C PHE A 92 8.77 14.73 0.86
N SER A 93 8.71 13.68 0.04
CA SER A 93 8.21 12.34 0.41
C SER A 93 6.79 12.35 1.03
N ILE A 94 6.01 13.39 0.73
CA ILE A 94 4.66 13.60 1.28
C ILE A 94 3.71 12.56 0.68
N ASP A 95 3.88 12.26 -0.60
CA ASP A 95 3.12 11.27 -1.34
C ASP A 95 3.40 9.85 -0.85
N ASP A 96 4.65 9.52 -0.53
CA ASP A 96 5.02 8.23 0.07
C ASP A 96 4.33 8.01 1.41
N ALA A 97 4.41 8.98 2.31
CA ALA A 97 3.73 8.92 3.59
C ALA A 97 2.20 8.83 3.45
N ALA A 98 1.63 9.55 2.48
CA ALA A 98 0.20 9.48 2.20
C ALA A 98 -0.21 8.09 1.67
N ALA A 99 0.55 7.53 0.74
CA ALA A 99 0.33 6.20 0.20
C ALA A 99 0.45 5.14 1.29
N MET A 100 1.50 5.19 2.11
CA MET A 100 1.74 4.30 3.24
C MET A 100 0.63 4.38 4.29
N THR A 101 0.22 5.59 4.65
CA THR A 101 -0.88 5.82 5.59
C THR A 101 -2.20 5.25 5.05
N ALA A 102 -2.51 5.50 3.77
CA ALA A 102 -3.69 4.94 3.13
C ALA A 102 -3.67 3.40 3.14
N GLY A 103 -2.54 2.80 2.76
CA GLY A 103 -2.33 1.35 2.80
C GLY A 103 -2.54 0.77 4.21
N ALA A 104 -1.95 1.40 5.22
CA ALA A 104 -2.10 0.99 6.62
C ALA A 104 -3.56 1.07 7.09
N ILE A 105 -4.27 2.16 6.78
CA ILE A 105 -5.68 2.34 7.14
C ILE A 105 -6.56 1.27 6.49
N PHE A 106 -6.39 1.03 5.18
CA PHE A 106 -7.20 0.03 4.47
C PHE A 106 -6.87 -1.40 4.91
N SER A 107 -5.60 -1.72 5.16
CA SER A 107 -5.21 -3.01 5.74
C SER A 107 -5.78 -3.19 7.14
N ALA A 108 -5.76 -2.17 8.00
CA ALA A 108 -6.38 -2.23 9.32
C ALA A 108 -7.90 -2.42 9.23
N PHE A 109 -8.58 -1.70 8.32
CA PHE A 109 -10.01 -1.87 8.07
C PHE A 109 -10.36 -3.31 7.64
N LEU A 110 -9.60 -3.87 6.69
CA LEU A 110 -9.79 -5.24 6.23
C LEU A 110 -9.48 -6.27 7.33
N ALA A 111 -8.50 -6.00 8.20
CA ALA A 111 -8.17 -6.84 9.34
C ALA A 111 -9.32 -6.94 10.34
N ILE A 112 -9.90 -5.79 10.72
CA ILE A 112 -11.05 -5.71 11.63
C ILE A 112 -12.26 -6.42 11.01
N ARG A 113 -12.48 -6.25 9.69
CA ARG A 113 -13.57 -6.93 8.98
C ARG A 113 -13.38 -8.45 8.95
N LYS A 114 -12.14 -8.92 8.77
CA LYS A 114 -11.80 -10.35 8.77
C LYS A 114 -12.01 -10.98 10.14
N ASN A 115 -11.59 -10.31 11.21
CA ASN A 115 -11.77 -10.77 12.57
C ASN A 115 -11.99 -9.57 13.51
N PRO A 116 -13.25 -9.28 13.91
CA PRO A 116 -13.56 -8.15 14.81
C PRO A 116 -12.90 -8.24 16.19
N ASN A 117 -12.53 -9.45 16.60
CA ASN A 117 -11.86 -9.73 17.87
C ASN A 117 -10.33 -9.75 17.73
N ALA A 118 -9.79 -9.52 16.54
CA ALA A 118 -8.35 -9.40 16.37
C ALA A 118 -7.82 -8.24 17.22
N PRO A 119 -6.67 -8.41 17.88
CA PRO A 119 -6.09 -7.35 18.69
C PRO A 119 -5.86 -6.09 17.85
N ARG A 120 -6.47 -4.96 18.25
CA ARG A 120 -6.36 -3.68 17.53
C ARG A 120 -4.92 -3.17 17.40
N TRP A 121 -4.03 -3.63 18.27
CA TRP A 121 -2.61 -3.30 18.21
C TRP A 121 -1.93 -3.79 16.93
N VAL A 122 -2.51 -4.76 16.20
CA VAL A 122 -2.00 -5.26 14.91
C VAL A 122 -1.87 -4.15 13.85
N ALA A 123 -2.62 -3.05 13.98
CA ALA A 123 -2.47 -1.89 13.09
C ALA A 123 -1.28 -0.99 13.46
N LEU A 124 -0.78 -1.03 14.70
CA LEU A 124 0.28 -0.15 15.18
C LEU A 124 1.61 -0.33 14.42
N PRO A 125 2.08 -1.55 14.11
CA PRO A 125 3.28 -1.72 13.29
C PRO A 125 3.15 -1.07 11.91
N LEU A 126 1.97 -1.21 11.26
CA LEU A 126 1.72 -0.64 9.93
C LEU A 126 1.69 0.89 9.97
N ILE A 127 1.04 1.47 10.98
CA ILE A 127 1.01 2.93 11.19
C ILE A 127 2.41 3.45 11.55
N GLY A 128 3.14 2.72 12.40
CA GLY A 128 4.52 3.06 12.77
C GLY A 128 5.46 3.07 11.58
N ALA A 129 5.32 2.11 10.66
CA ALA A 129 6.05 2.08 9.40
C ALA A 129 5.72 3.29 8.52
N ALA A 130 4.44 3.64 8.37
CA ALA A 130 4.04 4.83 7.62
C ALA A 130 4.62 6.14 8.20
N ILE A 131 4.69 6.24 9.53
CA ILE A 131 5.33 7.35 10.22
C ILE A 131 6.84 7.36 9.97
N TYR A 132 7.49 6.18 10.00
CA TYR A 132 8.91 6.05 9.72
C TYR A 132 9.26 6.53 8.31
N THR A 133 8.50 6.11 7.29
CA THR A 133 8.65 6.56 5.91
C THR A 133 8.53 8.08 5.79
N PHE A 134 7.63 8.72 6.53
CA PHE A 134 7.47 10.17 6.49
C PHE A 134 8.69 10.94 7.01
N PHE A 135 9.36 10.44 8.05
CA PHE A 135 10.55 11.09 8.59
C PHE A 135 11.83 10.76 7.82
N GLY A 136 11.77 9.75 6.96
CA GLY A 136 12.90 9.23 6.21
C GLY A 136 13.81 8.35 7.07
N GLY A 137 14.46 7.41 6.39
CA GLY A 137 15.40 6.47 6.95
C GLY A 137 16.75 7.08 7.32
N ALA A 138 17.47 6.35 8.16
CA ALA A 138 18.86 6.62 8.50
C ALA A 138 19.83 6.12 7.40
N LEU A 139 19.40 5.22 6.52
CA LEU A 139 20.21 4.71 5.42
C LEU A 139 19.93 5.47 4.12
N PRO A 140 20.90 5.52 3.19
CA PRO A 140 20.69 6.11 1.88
C PRO A 140 19.77 5.22 1.03
N GLY A 141 18.76 5.85 0.42
CA GLY A 141 17.73 5.16 -0.36
C GLY A 141 16.72 4.42 0.54
N PRO A 142 15.78 3.65 -0.04
CA PRO A 142 14.64 3.12 0.71
C PRO A 142 14.95 1.87 1.55
N ILE A 143 16.22 1.58 1.87
CA ILE A 143 16.64 0.26 2.35
C ILE A 143 16.11 -0.02 3.76
N ASP A 144 16.19 0.94 4.67
CA ASP A 144 15.71 0.76 6.03
C ASP A 144 14.20 0.92 6.14
N GLU A 145 13.56 1.74 5.31
CA GLU A 145 12.10 1.77 5.16
C GLU A 145 11.58 0.41 4.69
N MET A 146 12.20 -0.21 3.69
CA MET A 146 11.88 -1.56 3.23
C MET A 146 11.90 -2.58 4.37
N LEU A 147 12.93 -2.54 5.22
CA LEU A 147 13.03 -3.44 6.37
C LEU A 147 11.93 -3.19 7.40
N VAL A 148 11.66 -1.93 7.71
CA VAL A 148 10.58 -1.53 8.63
C VAL A 148 9.22 -1.98 8.11
N ASP A 149 8.95 -1.81 6.82
CA ASP A 149 7.70 -2.20 6.17
C ASP A 149 7.48 -3.71 6.21
N ILE A 150 8.52 -4.49 5.87
CA ILE A 150 8.46 -5.95 5.91
C ILE A 150 8.22 -6.43 7.35
N LEU A 151 8.95 -5.88 8.31
CA LEU A 151 8.78 -6.21 9.73
C LEU A 151 7.38 -5.85 10.21
N ALA A 152 6.84 -4.69 9.81
CA ALA A 152 5.50 -4.26 10.17
C ALA A 152 4.44 -5.26 9.68
N VAL A 153 4.54 -5.71 8.43
CA VAL A 153 3.62 -6.73 7.87
C VAL A 153 3.75 -8.05 8.62
N VAL A 154 4.98 -8.52 8.87
CA VAL A 154 5.22 -9.78 9.58
C VAL A 154 4.65 -9.74 10.99
N VAL A 155 4.92 -8.68 11.74
CA VAL A 155 4.43 -8.49 13.11
C VAL A 155 2.90 -8.38 13.12
N ALA A 156 2.33 -7.63 12.19
CA ALA A 156 0.89 -7.49 12.06
C ALA A 156 0.23 -8.85 11.77
N VAL A 157 0.70 -9.58 10.76
CA VAL A 157 0.16 -10.89 10.38
C VAL A 157 0.34 -11.92 11.52
N TYR A 158 1.48 -11.90 12.21
CA TYR A 158 1.74 -12.77 13.35
C TYR A 158 0.77 -12.49 14.51
N GLY A 159 0.64 -11.23 14.92
CA GLY A 159 -0.27 -10.82 15.99
C GLY A 159 -1.72 -11.17 15.68
N ALA A 160 -2.13 -10.98 14.43
CA ALA A 160 -3.48 -11.32 13.99
C ALA A 160 -3.75 -12.83 13.99
N ASN A 161 -2.73 -13.64 13.68
CA ASN A 161 -2.83 -15.11 13.76
C ASN A 161 -2.88 -15.61 15.22
N GLN A 162 -2.16 -14.98 16.15
CA GLN A 162 -2.19 -15.36 17.56
C GLN A 162 -3.56 -15.08 18.20
N GLY A 163 -4.14 -13.90 17.95
CA GLY A 163 -5.50 -13.60 18.42
C GLY A 163 -6.56 -14.58 17.90
N ASN A 164 -6.33 -15.15 16.69
CA ASN A 164 -7.23 -16.15 16.12
C ASN A 164 -7.12 -17.53 16.82
N LYS A 165 -5.95 -17.86 17.39
CA LYS A 165 -5.73 -19.11 18.13
C LYS A 165 -6.32 -19.05 19.54
N GLU A 166 -6.22 -17.90 20.21
CA GLU A 166 -6.82 -17.70 21.54
C GLU A 166 -8.34 -17.87 21.54
N ILE A 167 -9.02 -17.43 20.47
CA ILE A 167 -10.48 -17.61 20.34
C ILE A 167 -10.84 -19.10 20.21
N LYS A 168 -10.13 -19.83 19.33
CA LYS A 168 -10.40 -21.26 19.11
C LYS A 168 -10.02 -22.17 20.29
N GLY A 169 -9.15 -21.72 21.19
CA GLY A 169 -8.79 -22.47 22.40
C GLY A 169 -9.77 -22.29 23.56
N ASN A 170 -10.68 -21.32 23.46
CA ASN A 170 -11.70 -20.99 24.46
C ASN A 170 -13.12 -21.46 24.06
N GLU A 171 -13.27 -22.11 22.91
CA GLU A 171 -14.48 -22.81 22.45
C GLU A 171 -14.39 -24.31 22.75
#